data_AF-A0A1B7WL70-F1
#
_entry.id   AF-A0A1B7WL70-F1
#
_cell.length_a   1.000
_cell.length_b   1.000
_cell.length_c   1.000
_cell.angle_alpha   90.00
_cell.angle_beta   90.00
_cell.angle_gamma   90.00
#
_symmetry.space_group_name_H-M   'P 1'
#
loop_
_entity.id
_entity.type
_entity.pdbx_description
1 polymer ?
#
loop_
_entity_poly.entity_id
_entity_poly.type
_entity_poly.pdbx_seq_one_letter_code
_entity_poly.pdbx_strand_id
1 'polypeptide(L)'
;MFESIFIFSRLVRNTGSNTEVEEISIDGGKVRLRTPKGEPLIWRDYKGVSFHQLGVAAFFQDNSALLDLVNSQILAKPLICLGDGHDGIWNLFREIGQKHERIEILDWYHLIENLYKVGGSFQRIEEVKSFLWTGEVDAAISCFEGWSEPQAENFIIYLNKHKHRIVNYGYLQAEGISIGSGSVESQVKQIGHRLKITGASWNSDNVPQVLRHRCSYLNDYLF
;
A
#
# COMPACT_ATOMS: atom_id res chain seq x y z
N MET A 1 20.03 -25.39 1.48
CA MET A 1 20.00 -23.91 1.33
C MET A 1 19.83 -23.45 -0.13
N PHE A 2 19.60 -24.35 -1.10
CA PHE A 2 19.43 -24.00 -2.53
C PHE A 2 18.03 -24.26 -3.11
N GLU A 3 17.13 -24.96 -2.40
CA GLU A 3 15.76 -25.23 -2.88
C GLU A 3 14.79 -24.05 -2.66
N SER A 4 15.08 -23.13 -1.74
CA SER A 4 14.23 -21.98 -1.45
C SER A 4 14.22 -20.91 -2.55
N ILE A 5 15.27 -20.88 -3.40
CA ILE A 5 15.40 -19.93 -4.52
C ILE A 5 14.57 -20.41 -5.73
N PHE A 6 14.47 -21.72 -5.96
CA PHE A 6 13.80 -22.26 -7.15
C PHE A 6 12.28 -22.09 -7.11
N ILE A 7 11.66 -22.20 -5.93
CA ILE A 7 10.20 -22.02 -5.77
C ILE A 7 9.80 -20.54 -5.80
N PHE A 8 10.67 -19.63 -5.34
CA PHE A 8 10.40 -18.18 -5.33
C PHE A 8 10.18 -17.61 -6.73
N SER A 9 10.83 -18.22 -7.72
CA SER A 9 10.72 -17.82 -9.12
C SER A 9 9.34 -18.05 -9.74
N ARG A 10 8.48 -18.88 -9.15
CA ARG A 10 7.25 -19.36 -9.80
C ARG A 10 6.00 -18.53 -9.51
N LEU A 11 6.04 -17.64 -8.51
CA LEU A 11 4.87 -16.82 -8.12
C LEU A 11 4.50 -15.74 -9.15
N VAL A 12 5.44 -15.35 -10.03
CA VAL A 12 5.18 -14.41 -11.15
C VAL A 12 5.46 -15.04 -12.53
N ARG A 13 6.08 -16.23 -12.62
CA ARG A 13 6.46 -16.83 -13.91
C ARG A 13 5.34 -17.55 -14.70
N ASN A 14 4.11 -17.59 -14.20
CA ASN A 14 3.02 -18.29 -14.90
C ASN A 14 2.03 -17.37 -15.64
N THR A 15 2.28 -16.05 -15.67
CA THR A 15 1.91 -15.25 -16.84
C THR A 15 3.05 -15.42 -17.86
N GLY A 16 2.74 -15.64 -19.14
CA GLY A 16 3.73 -16.00 -20.14
C GLY A 16 4.89 -15.00 -20.22
N SER A 17 6.03 -15.33 -19.60
CA SER A 17 7.42 -14.83 -19.73
C SER A 17 7.73 -13.42 -20.29
N ASN A 18 6.85 -12.42 -20.22
CA ASN A 18 7.12 -11.05 -20.70
C ASN A 18 6.13 -9.97 -20.21
N THR A 19 5.32 -10.25 -19.18
CA THR A 19 4.33 -9.27 -18.72
C THR A 19 5.00 -8.20 -17.85
N GLU A 20 4.88 -6.95 -18.28
CA GLU A 20 5.37 -5.78 -17.56
C GLU A 20 4.44 -5.44 -16.39
N VAL A 21 5.02 -5.01 -15.27
CA VAL A 21 4.28 -4.50 -14.11
C VAL A 21 4.11 -3.00 -14.30
N GLU A 22 2.88 -2.57 -14.59
CA GLU A 22 2.54 -1.16 -14.81
C GLU A 22 2.17 -0.42 -13.50
N GLU A 23 1.58 -1.14 -12.55
CA GLU A 23 1.08 -0.58 -11.30
C GLU A 23 1.36 -1.51 -10.11
N ILE A 24 1.86 -0.94 -9.02
CA ILE A 24 2.02 -1.59 -7.74
C ILE A 24 1.37 -0.79 -6.61
N SER A 25 0.87 -1.52 -5.62
CA SER A 25 0.44 -0.93 -4.35
C SER A 25 0.97 -1.72 -3.17
N ILE A 26 1.32 -1.02 -2.08
CA ILE A 26 1.88 -1.62 -0.86
C ILE A 26 1.03 -1.20 0.33
N ASP A 27 0.65 -2.16 1.16
CA ASP A 27 -0.11 -1.93 2.40
C ASP A 27 0.40 -2.80 3.56
N GLY A 28 0.15 -2.36 4.78
CA GLY A 28 0.53 -3.01 6.02
C GLY A 28 -0.59 -3.88 6.61
N GLY A 29 -0.25 -5.14 6.92
CA GLY A 29 -1.11 -6.02 7.70
C GLY A 29 -0.54 -6.30 9.08
N LYS A 30 -1.38 -6.82 9.99
CA LYS A 30 -0.95 -7.22 11.35
C LYS A 30 -1.14 -8.70 11.60
N VAL A 31 -0.21 -9.30 12.31
CA VAL A 31 -0.26 -10.69 12.79
C VAL A 31 -0.04 -10.74 14.30
N ARG A 32 -0.73 -11.65 14.98
CA ARG A 32 -0.59 -11.88 16.42
C ARG A 32 0.38 -13.03 16.66
N LEU A 33 1.43 -12.78 17.43
CA LEU A 33 2.46 -13.76 17.74
C LEU A 33 2.29 -14.35 19.13
N ARG A 34 2.65 -15.62 19.26
CA ARG A 34 2.83 -16.31 20.55
C ARG A 34 4.11 -15.85 21.21
N THR A 35 4.04 -15.71 22.51
CA THR A 35 5.15 -15.42 23.41
C THR A 35 5.29 -16.57 24.42
N PRO A 36 6.38 -16.61 25.21
CA PRO A 36 6.53 -17.59 26.28
C PRO A 36 5.31 -17.66 27.20
N LYS A 37 5.12 -18.82 27.83
CA LYS A 37 3.96 -19.06 28.70
C LYS A 37 3.95 -18.03 29.84
N GLY A 38 2.83 -17.31 29.97
CA GLY A 38 2.64 -16.27 30.99
C GLY A 38 2.89 -14.84 30.48
N GLU A 39 3.43 -14.68 29.27
CA GLU A 39 3.62 -13.37 28.66
C GLU A 39 2.44 -12.98 27.75
N PRO A 40 2.17 -11.67 27.60
CA PRO A 40 1.14 -11.20 26.68
C PRO A 40 1.53 -11.47 25.23
N LEU A 41 0.53 -11.76 24.40
CA LEU A 41 0.70 -11.87 22.95
C LEU A 41 1.09 -10.52 22.34
N ILE A 42 1.91 -10.54 21.30
CA ILE A 42 2.37 -9.32 20.63
C ILE A 42 1.81 -9.21 19.22
N TRP A 43 1.45 -8.01 18.80
CA TRP A 43 1.14 -7.72 17.41
C TRP A 43 2.40 -7.25 16.68
N ARG A 44 2.59 -7.75 15.47
CA ARG A 44 3.66 -7.34 14.56
C ARG A 44 3.10 -7.12 13.17
N ASP A 45 3.77 -6.25 12.43
CA ASP A 45 3.37 -5.88 11.09
C ASP A 45 4.02 -6.81 10.06
N TYR A 46 3.27 -7.10 9.00
CA TYR A 46 3.77 -7.61 7.73
C TYR A 46 3.38 -6.63 6.63
N LYS A 47 4.01 -6.72 5.47
CA LYS A 47 3.67 -5.88 4.31
C LYS A 47 3.19 -6.74 3.17
N GLY A 48 2.08 -6.34 2.55
CA GLY A 48 1.59 -6.88 1.29
C GLY A 48 2.00 -5.97 0.14
N VAL A 49 2.32 -6.56 -1.01
CA VAL A 49 2.49 -5.86 -2.28
C VAL A 49 1.55 -6.50 -3.29
N SER A 50 0.73 -5.66 -3.94
CA SER A 50 -0.10 -6.04 -5.08
C SER A 50 0.58 -5.60 -6.36
N PHE A 51 0.72 -6.52 -7.30
CA PHE A 51 1.05 -6.28 -8.70
C PHE A 51 -0.28 -6.23 -9.43
N HIS A 52 -0.75 -5.04 -9.81
CA HIS A 52 -2.11 -4.84 -10.30
C HIS A 52 -2.48 -5.87 -11.38
N GLN A 53 -3.57 -6.62 -11.16
CA GLN A 53 -4.05 -7.74 -12.01
C GLN A 53 -3.10 -8.95 -12.18
N LEU A 54 -1.87 -8.92 -11.66
CA LEU A 54 -0.87 -9.97 -11.82
C LEU A 54 -0.70 -10.85 -10.57
N GLY A 55 -0.98 -10.30 -9.39
CA GLY A 55 -0.99 -11.07 -8.14
C GLY A 55 -0.57 -10.28 -6.91
N VAL A 56 -0.40 -10.98 -5.79
CA VAL A 56 0.00 -10.44 -4.50
C VAL A 56 1.15 -11.24 -3.89
N ALA A 57 2.00 -10.57 -3.13
CA ALA A 57 2.96 -11.18 -2.23
C ALA A 57 2.93 -10.50 -0.85
N ALA A 58 3.36 -11.19 0.19
CA ALA A 58 3.41 -10.61 1.54
C ALA A 58 4.63 -11.09 2.32
N PHE A 59 5.20 -10.18 3.09
CA PHE A 59 6.49 -10.33 3.75
C PHE A 59 6.39 -9.92 5.22
N PHE A 60 6.81 -10.83 6.10
CA PHE A 60 6.80 -10.59 7.53
C PHE A 60 8.14 -10.01 7.98
N GLN A 61 8.16 -8.71 8.30
CA GLN A 61 9.35 -7.98 8.75
C GLN A 61 10.59 -8.10 7.84
N ASP A 62 10.39 -8.39 6.56
CA ASP A 62 11.46 -8.60 5.58
C ASP A 62 11.28 -7.65 4.39
N ASN A 63 11.74 -6.42 4.56
CA ASN A 63 11.70 -5.41 3.49
C ASN A 63 12.67 -5.75 2.37
N SER A 64 13.79 -6.43 2.65
CA SER A 64 14.79 -6.79 1.64
C SER A 64 14.18 -7.75 0.64
N ALA A 65 13.59 -8.85 1.10
CA ALA A 65 12.97 -9.82 0.20
C ALA A 65 11.78 -9.24 -0.59
N LEU A 66 11.04 -8.28 -0.01
CA LEU A 66 10.01 -7.54 -0.73
C LEU A 66 10.62 -6.73 -1.88
N LEU A 67 11.66 -5.94 -1.60
CA LEU A 67 12.33 -5.12 -2.61
C LEU A 67 13.01 -5.97 -3.68
N ASP A 68 13.66 -7.07 -3.28
CA ASP A 68 14.27 -8.03 -4.20
C ASP A 68 13.23 -8.64 -5.14
N LEU A 69 12.06 -9.03 -4.61
CA LEU A 69 10.95 -9.53 -5.45
C LEU A 69 10.50 -8.47 -6.45
N VAL A 70 10.18 -7.26 -5.99
CA VAL A 70 9.64 -6.20 -6.85
C VAL A 70 10.65 -5.78 -7.91
N ASN A 71 11.90 -5.54 -7.54
CA ASN A 71 12.96 -5.12 -8.47
C ASN A 71 13.42 -6.24 -9.42
N SER A 72 13.09 -7.51 -9.14
CA SER A 72 13.33 -8.61 -10.08
C SER A 72 12.29 -8.74 -11.20
N GLN A 73 11.20 -7.96 -11.14
CA GLN A 73 10.17 -7.94 -12.19
C GLN A 73 10.58 -7.04 -13.36
N ILE A 74 9.89 -7.18 -14.49
CA ILE A 74 9.94 -6.22 -15.60
C ILE A 74 9.01 -5.07 -15.21
N LEU A 75 9.56 -3.91 -14.85
CA LEU A 75 8.79 -2.74 -14.40
C LEU A 75 8.57 -1.74 -15.54
N ALA A 76 7.34 -1.28 -15.70
CA ALA A 76 6.99 -0.22 -16.64
C ALA A 76 7.71 1.09 -16.32
N LYS A 77 7.80 1.94 -17.34
CA LYS A 77 8.43 3.26 -17.25
C LYS A 77 7.50 4.29 -17.90
N PRO A 78 6.65 4.99 -17.13
CA PRO A 78 6.63 5.02 -15.67
C PRO A 78 5.91 3.83 -15.00
N LEU A 79 6.39 3.42 -13.83
CA LEU A 79 5.71 2.54 -12.89
C LEU A 79 4.80 3.36 -11.98
N ILE A 80 3.51 3.00 -11.92
CA ILE A 80 2.56 3.61 -10.99
C ILE A 80 2.75 2.98 -9.59
N CYS A 81 2.97 3.81 -8.58
CA CYS A 81 3.18 3.41 -7.19
C CYS A 81 2.11 4.02 -6.28
N LEU A 82 1.15 3.20 -5.85
CA LEU A 82 0.02 3.60 -5.01
C LEU A 82 0.28 3.24 -3.54
N GLY A 83 0.17 4.22 -2.66
CA GLY A 83 0.37 4.03 -1.22
C GLY A 83 -0.49 4.93 -0.37
N ASP A 84 -0.67 4.55 0.89
CA ASP A 84 -1.34 5.36 1.90
C ASP A 84 -0.44 6.51 2.42
N GLY A 85 -0.87 7.20 3.48
CA GLY A 85 -0.08 8.27 4.10
C GLY A 85 1.17 7.84 4.89
N HIS A 86 1.46 6.54 5.01
CA HIS A 86 2.44 6.03 5.96
C HIS A 86 3.87 6.01 5.39
N ASP A 87 4.84 6.59 6.13
CA ASP A 87 6.23 6.73 5.67
C ASP A 87 6.91 5.39 5.36
N GLY A 88 6.54 4.34 6.10
CA GLY A 88 7.07 3.00 5.88
C GLY A 88 6.79 2.41 4.49
N ILE A 89 5.77 2.90 3.78
CA ILE A 89 5.44 2.52 2.40
C ILE A 89 6.27 3.36 1.41
N TRP A 90 6.28 4.68 1.59
CA TRP A 90 7.09 5.58 0.75
C TRP A 90 8.58 5.28 0.84
N ASN A 91 9.07 4.86 2.00
CA ASN A 91 10.44 4.40 2.18
C ASN A 91 10.78 3.19 1.30
N LEU A 92 9.80 2.30 1.01
CA LEU A 92 10.00 1.18 0.10
C LEU A 92 9.96 1.62 -1.36
N PHE A 93 8.99 2.46 -1.75
CA PHE A 93 8.91 2.96 -3.13
C PHE A 93 10.18 3.69 -3.56
N ARG A 94 10.86 4.39 -2.64
CA ARG A 94 12.16 5.03 -2.93
C ARG A 94 13.22 4.03 -3.44
N GLU A 95 13.17 2.78 -2.99
CA GLU A 95 14.12 1.71 -3.30
C GLU A 95 13.66 0.82 -4.48
N ILE A 96 12.54 1.14 -5.13
CA ILE A 96 12.00 0.39 -6.28
C ILE A 96 12.32 1.13 -7.57
N GLY A 97 13.08 0.53 -8.49
CA GLY A 97 13.47 1.17 -9.75
C GLY A 97 14.14 2.56 -9.57
N GLN A 98 14.14 3.38 -10.63
CA GLN A 98 14.68 4.75 -10.55
C GLN A 98 13.58 5.77 -10.24
N LYS A 99 13.92 6.83 -9.49
CA LYS A 99 12.95 7.87 -9.09
C LYS A 99 12.20 8.51 -10.27
N HIS A 100 12.88 8.73 -11.39
CA HIS A 100 12.29 9.35 -12.58
C HIS A 100 11.47 8.38 -13.43
N GLU A 101 11.52 7.09 -13.11
CA GLU A 101 10.75 6.02 -13.76
C GLU A 101 9.49 5.66 -12.96
N ARG A 102 9.12 6.46 -11.95
CA ARG A 102 7.94 6.23 -11.10
C ARG A 102 7.00 7.42 -11.07
N ILE A 103 5.72 7.13 -10.99
CA ILE A 103 4.68 8.07 -10.57
C ILE A 103 4.16 7.59 -9.22
N GLU A 104 4.48 8.32 -8.15
CA GLU A 104 4.00 8.05 -6.80
C GLU A 104 2.65 8.73 -6.60
N ILE A 105 1.60 7.97 -6.31
CA ILE A 105 0.22 8.47 -6.14
C ILE A 105 -0.23 8.18 -4.72
N LEU A 106 -0.59 9.23 -3.98
CA LEU A 106 -1.23 9.07 -2.68
C LEU A 106 -2.65 8.52 -2.89
N ASP A 107 -3.02 7.51 -2.11
CA ASP A 107 -4.37 6.95 -2.16
C ASP A 107 -5.44 8.03 -1.91
N TRP A 108 -6.32 8.19 -2.90
CA TRP A 108 -7.42 9.17 -2.88
C TRP A 108 -8.35 8.97 -1.68
N TYR A 109 -8.73 7.75 -1.36
CA TYR A 109 -9.66 7.45 -0.29
C TYR A 109 -9.03 7.74 1.08
N HIS A 110 -7.75 7.40 1.28
CA HIS A 110 -7.01 7.81 2.49
C HIS A 110 -6.87 9.33 2.61
N LEU A 111 -6.60 10.01 1.50
CA LEU A 111 -6.54 11.49 1.49
C LEU A 111 -7.87 12.09 1.93
N ILE A 112 -8.99 11.59 1.40
CA ILE A 112 -10.33 12.06 1.71
C ILE A 112 -10.78 11.67 3.13
N GLU A 113 -10.40 10.50 3.63
CA GLU A 113 -10.62 10.16 5.03
C GLU A 113 -9.93 11.15 5.97
N ASN A 114 -8.71 11.58 5.65
CA ASN A 114 -8.01 12.60 6.43
C ASN A 114 -8.67 13.97 6.33
N LEU A 115 -9.22 14.33 5.16
CA LEU A 115 -10.02 15.55 5.01
C LEU A 115 -11.26 15.54 5.91
N TYR A 116 -12.02 14.43 5.92
CA TYR A 116 -13.22 14.34 6.76
C TYR A 116 -12.92 14.40 8.27
N LYS A 117 -11.72 14.01 8.71
CA LYS A 117 -11.28 14.17 10.12
C LYS A 117 -11.09 15.63 10.53
N VAL A 118 -10.92 16.55 9.58
CA VAL A 118 -10.83 17.99 9.88
C VAL A 118 -12.16 18.53 10.39
N GLY A 119 -13.28 18.05 9.85
CA GLY A 119 -14.62 18.53 10.18
C GLY A 119 -14.91 19.92 9.59
N GLY A 120 -15.79 20.67 10.25
CA GLY A 120 -16.25 21.98 9.76
C GLY A 120 -17.47 21.89 8.82
N SER A 121 -17.66 22.91 7.99
CA SER A 121 -18.82 22.96 7.09
C SER A 121 -18.68 22.00 5.92
N PHE A 122 -19.77 21.33 5.56
CA PHE A 122 -19.81 20.44 4.40
C PHE A 122 -19.42 21.14 3.10
N GLN A 123 -19.81 22.43 2.95
CA GLN A 123 -19.45 23.24 1.79
C GLN A 123 -17.93 23.39 1.63
N ARG A 124 -17.20 23.67 2.73
CA ARG A 124 -15.73 23.76 2.69
C ARG A 124 -15.11 22.41 2.36
N ILE A 125 -15.61 21.33 2.96
CA ILE A 125 -15.11 19.99 2.69
C ILE A 125 -15.24 19.62 1.21
N GLU A 126 -16.39 19.88 0.58
CA GLU A 126 -16.58 19.60 -0.84
C GLU A 126 -15.77 20.54 -1.74
N GLU A 127 -15.57 21.81 -1.34
CA GLU A 127 -14.68 22.74 -2.04
C GLU A 127 -13.22 22.23 -2.04
N VAL A 128 -12.67 21.91 -0.87
CA VAL A 128 -11.32 21.35 -0.70
C VAL A 128 -11.17 20.04 -1.48
N LYS A 129 -12.18 19.17 -1.42
CA LYS A 129 -12.21 17.92 -2.18
C LYS A 129 -12.15 18.16 -3.69
N SER A 130 -12.81 19.20 -4.21
CA SER A 130 -12.76 19.53 -5.64
C SER A 130 -11.37 20.00 -6.07
N PHE A 131 -10.69 20.83 -5.28
CA PHE A 131 -9.29 21.20 -5.52
C PHE A 131 -8.34 20.00 -5.45
N LEU A 132 -8.48 19.14 -4.44
CA LEU A 132 -7.65 17.94 -4.33
C LEU A 132 -7.88 16.95 -5.49
N TRP A 133 -9.11 16.87 -6.02
CA TRP A 133 -9.44 16.00 -7.15
C TRP A 133 -8.69 16.39 -8.43
N THR A 134 -8.45 17.69 -8.64
CA THR A 134 -7.69 18.23 -9.78
C THR A 134 -6.20 18.37 -9.51
N GLY A 135 -5.73 18.07 -8.29
CA GLY A 135 -4.33 18.20 -7.88
C GLY A 135 -3.92 19.60 -7.41
N GLU A 136 -4.88 20.49 -7.16
CA GLU A 136 -4.66 21.88 -6.75
C GLU A 136 -4.42 21.98 -5.22
N VAL A 137 -3.29 21.44 -4.77
CA VAL A 137 -2.95 21.33 -3.34
C VAL A 137 -2.87 22.69 -2.64
N ASP A 138 -2.32 23.71 -3.30
CA ASP A 138 -2.18 25.04 -2.69
C ASP A 138 -3.54 25.72 -2.48
N ALA A 139 -4.45 25.60 -3.44
CA ALA A 139 -5.82 26.10 -3.31
C ALA A 139 -6.55 25.37 -2.17
N ALA A 140 -6.39 24.05 -2.07
CA ALA A 140 -6.92 23.26 -0.96
C ALA A 140 -6.37 23.70 0.41
N ILE A 141 -5.09 24.04 0.51
CA ILE A 141 -4.47 24.57 1.74
C ILE A 141 -5.05 25.94 2.10
N SER A 142 -5.23 26.83 1.12
CA SER A 142 -5.76 28.18 1.37
C SER A 142 -7.18 28.19 1.95
N CYS A 143 -7.99 27.15 1.72
CA CYS A 143 -9.30 26.99 2.36
C CYS A 143 -9.24 26.88 3.91
N PHE A 144 -8.07 26.58 4.47
CA PHE A 144 -7.83 26.47 5.92
C PHE A 144 -7.12 27.68 6.52
N GLU A 145 -6.84 28.74 5.75
CA GLU A 145 -6.19 29.95 6.26
C GLU A 145 -6.96 30.57 7.43
N GLY A 146 -6.22 30.94 8.49
CA GLY A 146 -6.81 31.52 9.70
C GLY A 146 -7.52 30.51 10.61
N TRP A 147 -7.54 29.22 10.27
CA TRP A 147 -8.13 28.17 11.10
C TRP A 147 -7.06 27.45 11.94
N SER A 148 -6.97 27.81 13.23
CA SER A 148 -5.94 27.31 14.15
C SER A 148 -6.35 26.06 14.93
N GLU A 149 -7.27 25.25 14.40
CA GLU A 149 -7.62 23.99 15.05
C GLU A 149 -6.58 22.91 14.70
N PRO A 150 -6.14 22.09 15.67
CA PRO A 150 -5.10 21.09 15.44
C PRO A 150 -5.39 20.14 14.28
N GLN A 151 -6.67 19.82 14.02
CA GLN A 151 -7.06 18.95 12.92
C GLN A 151 -6.78 19.60 11.55
N ALA A 152 -7.03 20.91 11.41
CA ALA A 152 -6.74 21.65 10.19
C ALA A 152 -5.23 21.78 9.98
N GLU A 153 -4.48 22.15 11.03
CA GLU A 153 -3.02 22.23 10.98
C GLU A 153 -2.37 20.88 10.60
N ASN A 154 -2.82 19.79 11.22
CA ASN A 154 -2.34 18.44 10.91
C ASN A 154 -2.64 18.05 9.45
N PHE A 155 -3.80 18.43 8.92
CA PHE A 155 -4.15 18.17 7.53
C PHE A 155 -3.32 19.00 6.55
N ILE A 156 -3.04 20.28 6.85
CA ILE A 156 -2.12 21.11 6.05
C ILE A 156 -0.72 20.50 6.03
N ILE A 157 -0.20 20.03 7.18
CA ILE A 157 1.09 19.34 7.26
C ILE A 157 1.08 18.07 6.41
N TYR A 158 -0.01 17.30 6.47
CA TYR A 158 -0.21 16.10 5.66
C TYR A 158 -0.21 16.40 4.16
N LEU A 159 -0.96 17.41 3.71
CA LEU A 159 -0.99 17.86 2.32
C LEU A 159 0.41 18.29 1.84
N ASN A 160 1.13 19.09 2.62
CA ASN A 160 2.48 19.52 2.27
C ASN A 160 3.45 18.34 2.14
N LYS A 161 3.38 17.38 3.06
CA LYS A 161 4.21 16.17 3.05
C LYS A 161 3.99 15.33 1.77
N HIS A 162 2.74 15.22 1.33
CA HIS A 162 2.37 14.39 0.19
C HIS A 162 2.11 15.18 -1.11
N LYS A 163 2.41 16.50 -1.14
CA LYS A 163 2.06 17.40 -2.25
C LYS A 163 2.45 16.89 -3.64
N HIS A 164 3.64 16.30 -3.77
CA HIS A 164 4.15 15.75 -5.03
C HIS A 164 3.49 14.42 -5.46
N ARG A 165 2.67 13.82 -4.60
CA ARG A 165 1.93 12.58 -4.83
C ARG A 165 0.44 12.80 -5.03
N ILE A 166 -0.03 14.02 -4.77
CA ILE A 166 -1.39 14.45 -5.04
C ILE A 166 -1.41 14.92 -6.49
N VAL A 167 -2.07 14.14 -7.33
CA VAL A 167 -2.11 14.28 -8.79
C VAL A 167 -3.51 14.73 -9.23
N ASN A 168 -3.70 14.95 -10.53
CA ASN A 168 -5.04 15.10 -11.07
C ASN A 168 -5.74 13.73 -11.14
N TYR A 169 -6.40 13.34 -10.06
CA TYR A 169 -7.08 12.05 -9.93
C TYR A 169 -8.19 11.86 -10.97
N GLY A 170 -8.92 12.93 -11.30
CA GLY A 170 -9.96 12.89 -12.32
C GLY A 170 -9.41 12.52 -13.70
N TYR A 171 -8.27 13.10 -14.07
CA TYR A 171 -7.57 12.75 -15.32
C TYR A 171 -7.09 11.30 -15.31
N LEU A 172 -6.38 10.87 -14.25
CA LEU A 172 -5.84 9.51 -14.17
C LEU A 172 -6.96 8.45 -14.18
N GLN A 173 -8.05 8.68 -13.46
CA GLN A 173 -9.18 7.77 -13.46
C GLN A 173 -9.85 7.68 -14.85
N ALA A 174 -9.92 8.78 -15.60
CA ALA A 174 -10.45 8.78 -16.97
C ALA A 174 -9.55 8.01 -17.94
N GLU A 175 -8.24 8.01 -17.71
CA GLU A 175 -7.25 7.19 -18.44
C GLU A 175 -7.19 5.72 -17.96
N GLY A 176 -8.01 5.34 -16.98
CA GLY A 176 -8.06 3.97 -16.44
C GLY A 176 -6.94 3.63 -15.46
N ILE A 177 -6.18 4.62 -14.99
CA ILE A 177 -5.14 4.45 -13.97
C ILE A 177 -5.78 4.45 -12.59
N SER A 178 -5.37 3.52 -11.72
CA SER A 178 -5.93 3.43 -10.37
C SER A 178 -5.53 4.64 -9.53
N ILE A 179 -6.49 5.17 -8.77
CA ILE A 179 -6.30 6.31 -7.85
C ILE A 179 -6.31 5.91 -6.37
N GLY A 180 -6.50 4.62 -6.09
CA GLY A 180 -6.59 4.07 -4.75
C GLY A 180 -5.97 2.69 -4.65
N SER A 181 -5.37 2.42 -3.50
CA SER A 181 -4.72 1.18 -3.09
C SER A 181 -5.71 0.09 -2.62
N GLY A 182 -7.01 0.26 -2.87
CA GLY A 182 -8.06 -0.66 -2.42
C GLY A 182 -7.86 -2.12 -2.87
N SER A 183 -7.15 -2.36 -3.98
CA SER A 183 -6.74 -3.70 -4.40
C SER A 183 -5.82 -4.38 -3.36
N VAL A 184 -4.70 -3.74 -2.98
CA VAL A 184 -3.80 -4.30 -1.97
C VAL A 184 -4.46 -4.34 -0.59
N GLU A 185 -5.27 -3.34 -0.22
CA GLU A 185 -6.00 -3.40 1.05
C GLU A 185 -6.95 -4.59 1.11
N SER A 186 -7.67 -4.86 0.02
CA SER A 186 -8.57 -6.02 -0.09
C SER A 186 -7.78 -7.32 0.05
N GLN A 187 -6.64 -7.44 -0.63
CA GLN A 187 -5.78 -8.61 -0.53
C GLN A 187 -5.18 -8.77 0.88
N VAL A 188 -4.70 -7.70 1.51
CA VAL A 188 -4.22 -7.68 2.90
C VAL A 188 -5.34 -8.06 3.87
N LYS A 189 -6.58 -7.59 3.64
CA LYS A 189 -7.77 -8.04 4.40
C LYS A 189 -8.01 -9.54 4.21
N GLN A 190 -7.94 -10.06 2.98
CA GLN A 190 -8.09 -11.49 2.68
C GLN A 190 -6.98 -12.39 3.25
N ILE A 191 -5.74 -11.91 3.30
CA ILE A 191 -4.64 -12.54 4.03
C ILE A 191 -4.98 -12.52 5.53
N GLY A 192 -5.32 -11.34 6.05
CA GLY A 192 -5.70 -11.08 7.43
C GLY A 192 -6.83 -11.98 7.95
N HIS A 193 -7.84 -12.30 7.13
CA HIS A 193 -8.94 -13.19 7.51
C HIS A 193 -8.47 -14.58 7.98
N ARG A 194 -7.30 -15.05 7.54
CA ARG A 194 -6.72 -16.31 8.03
C ARG A 194 -5.70 -16.12 9.15
N LEU A 195 -4.98 -15.00 9.15
CA LEU A 195 -4.00 -14.71 10.21
C LEU A 195 -4.65 -14.26 11.52
N LYS A 196 -5.85 -13.67 11.45
CA LYS A 196 -6.58 -13.05 12.58
C LYS A 196 -7.85 -13.82 12.98
N ILE A 197 -7.92 -15.12 12.70
CA ILE A 197 -9.03 -15.96 13.20
C ILE A 197 -9.07 -15.87 14.74
N THR A 198 -10.26 -15.88 15.31
CA THR A 198 -10.47 -15.86 16.76
C THR A 198 -9.60 -16.91 17.46
N GLY A 199 -8.81 -16.48 18.44
CA GLY A 199 -7.89 -17.36 19.17
C GLY A 199 -6.55 -17.65 18.48
N ALA A 200 -6.40 -17.36 17.18
CA ALA A 200 -5.18 -17.64 16.44
C ALA A 200 -3.98 -16.79 16.93
N SER A 201 -2.84 -17.44 17.10
CA SER A 201 -1.55 -16.79 17.37
C SER A 201 -0.44 -17.66 16.79
N TRP A 202 0.59 -17.03 16.24
CA TRP A 202 1.57 -17.69 15.41
C TRP A 202 2.95 -17.71 16.07
N ASN A 203 3.72 -18.76 15.86
CA ASN A 203 5.17 -18.65 16.08
C ASN A 203 5.71 -17.71 14.99
N SER A 204 6.56 -16.76 15.37
CA SER A 204 7.20 -15.78 14.48
C SER A 204 7.81 -16.47 13.25
N ASP A 205 8.53 -17.57 13.46
CA ASP A 205 9.24 -18.31 12.40
C ASP A 205 8.30 -18.92 11.35
N ASN A 206 7.03 -19.14 11.72
CA ASN A 206 6.03 -19.74 10.83
C ASN A 206 5.24 -18.69 10.04
N VAL A 207 5.27 -17.42 10.43
CA VAL A 207 4.49 -16.37 9.76
C VAL A 207 4.83 -16.23 8.27
N PRO A 208 6.12 -16.22 7.85
CA PRO A 208 6.45 -16.14 6.43
C PRO A 208 5.82 -17.26 5.60
N GLN A 209 5.78 -18.48 6.14
CA GLN A 209 5.16 -19.62 5.47
C GLN A 209 3.64 -19.44 5.32
N VAL A 210 2.97 -18.96 6.37
CA VAL A 210 1.52 -18.72 6.34
C VAL A 210 1.18 -17.63 5.32
N LEU A 211 1.92 -16.53 5.31
CA LEU A 211 1.75 -15.46 4.31
C LEU A 211 1.93 -15.98 2.89
N ARG A 212 2.97 -16.78 2.63
CA ARG A 212 3.23 -17.39 1.32
C ARG A 212 2.07 -18.27 0.86
N HIS A 213 1.56 -19.14 1.74
CA HIS A 213 0.40 -19.99 1.43
C HIS A 213 -0.83 -19.15 1.10
N ARG A 214 -1.07 -18.06 1.83
CA ARG A 214 -2.20 -17.16 1.54
C ARG A 214 -2.05 -16.43 0.21
N CYS A 215 -0.85 -15.93 -0.10
CA CYS A 215 -0.61 -15.28 -1.38
C CYS A 215 -0.74 -16.26 -2.55
N SER A 216 -0.24 -17.50 -2.41
CA SER A 216 -0.37 -18.53 -3.44
C SER A 216 -1.85 -18.81 -3.76
N TYR A 217 -2.67 -18.97 -2.71
CA TYR A 217 -4.12 -19.13 -2.86
C TYR A 217 -4.80 -17.93 -3.55
N LEU A 218 -4.38 -16.69 -3.25
CA LEU A 218 -4.95 -15.48 -3.85
C LEU A 218 -4.52 -15.25 -5.30
N ASN A 219 -3.38 -15.81 -5.68
CA ASN A 219 -2.84 -15.71 -7.03
C ASN A 219 -3.36 -16.86 -7.94
N ASP A 220 -4.46 -17.50 -7.55
CA ASP A 220 -5.06 -18.68 -8.21
C ASP A 220 -4.11 -19.89 -8.35
N TYR A 221 -3.01 -19.93 -7.60
CA TYR A 221 -2.18 -21.13 -7.44
C TYR A 221 -2.73 -21.98 -6.29
N LEU A 222 -3.75 -22.77 -6.59
CA LEU A 222 -4.02 -24.00 -5.85
C LEU A 222 -2.92 -25.02 -6.22
N PHE A 223 -2.38 -25.68 -5.21
CA PHE A 223 -1.33 -26.69 -5.23
C PHE A 223 -1.30 -27.59 -6.47
#